data_AF-A0A2V5LLG5-F1
#
_entry.id   AF-A0A2V5LLG5-F1
#
_cell.length_a   1.000
_cell.length_b   1.000
_cell.length_c   1.000
_cell.angle_alpha   90.00
_cell.angle_beta   90.00
_cell.angle_gamma   90.00
#
_symmetry.space_group_name_H-M   'P 1'
#
loop_
_entity.id
_entity.type
_entity.pdbx_description
1 polymer ?
#
loop_
_entity_poly.entity_id
_entity_poly.type
_entity_poly.pdbx_seq_one_letter_code
_entity_poly.pdbx_strand_id
1 'polypeptide(L)' 'MQMLSSKGVVCATPVEAEWGISTSLRLPSGGEIGLYQPAHPTMTGARSP' A
#
# COMPACT_ATOMS: atom_id res chain seq x y z
N MET A 1 -3.37 4.29 4.00
CA MET A 1 -4.45 4.61 3.04
C MET A 1 -4.88 6.07 3.05
N GLN A 2 -5.06 6.73 4.20
CA GLN A 2 -5.64 8.08 4.29
C GLN A 2 -5.05 9.12 3.31
N MET A 3 -3.72 9.23 3.21
CA MET A 3 -3.07 10.20 2.31
C MET A 3 -3.40 9.97 0.81
N LEU A 4 -3.55 8.72 0.38
CA LEU A 4 -3.90 8.40 -1.01
C LEU A 4 -5.37 8.77 -1.28
N SER A 5 -6.27 8.45 -0.35
CA SER A 5 -7.68 8.82 -0.45
C SER A 5 -7.88 10.34 -0.47
N SER A 6 -7.14 11.10 0.35
CA SER A 6 -7.16 12.57 0.32
C SER A 6 -6.71 13.16 -1.03
N LYS A 7 -5.96 12.39 -1.84
CA LYS A 7 -5.52 12.76 -3.18
C LYS A 7 -6.44 12.20 -4.29
N GLY A 8 -7.60 11.64 -3.92
CA GLY A 8 -8.56 11.07 -4.88
C GLY A 8 -8.14 9.71 -5.44
N VAL A 9 -7.14 9.04 -4.87
CA VAL A 9 -6.71 7.71 -5.30
C VAL A 9 -7.61 6.65 -4.66
N VAL A 10 -8.24 5.83 -5.50
CA VAL A 10 -9.06 4.69 -5.09
C VAL A 10 -8.20 3.43 -5.12
N CYS A 11 -8.13 2.75 -3.98
CA CYS A 11 -7.48 1.44 -3.85
C CYS A 11 -8.56 0.35 -3.74
N ALA A 12 -8.22 -0.87 -4.17
CA ALA A 12 -8.99 -2.05 -3.84
C ALA A 12 -9.05 -2.26 -2.31
N THR A 13 -9.98 -3.09 -1.86
CA THR A 13 -10.02 -3.50 -0.45
C THR A 13 -8.71 -4.22 -0.11
N PRO A 14 -7.97 -3.79 0.92
CA PRO A 14 -6.75 -4.46 1.33
C PRO A 14 -7.01 -5.92 1.72
N VAL A 15 -6.05 -6.79 1.43
CA VAL A 15 -6.06 -8.20 1.81
C VAL A 15 -4.87 -8.52 2.69
N GLU A 16 -5.06 -9.42 3.65
CA GLU A 16 -3.97 -9.99 4.43
C GLU A 16 -3.39 -11.20 3.68
N ALA A 17 -2.07 -11.20 3.52
CA ALA A 17 -1.28 -12.25 2.91
C ALA A 17 -0.22 -12.73 3.92
N GLU A 18 0.37 -13.90 3.66
CA GLU A 18 1.39 -14.51 4.55
C GLU A 18 2.61 -13.58 4.79
N TRP A 19 2.88 -12.67 3.87
CA TRP A 19 4.02 -11.75 3.89
C TRP A 19 3.66 -10.32 4.33
N GLY A 20 2.39 -10.02 4.57
CA GLY A 20 1.95 -8.66 4.91
C GLY A 20 0.57 -8.29 4.39
N ILE A 21 0.31 -7.00 4.30
CA ILE A 21 -0.95 -6.45 3.78
C ILE A 21 -0.74 -5.99 2.34
N SER A 22 -1.66 -6.32 1.45
CA SER A 22 -1.59 -5.96 0.03
C SER A 22 -2.83 -5.23 -0.44
N THR A 23 -2.68 -4.37 -1.44
CA THR A 23 -3.78 -3.77 -2.20
C THR A 23 -3.32 -3.48 -3.63
N SER A 24 -4.25 -3.11 -4.51
CA SER A 24 -3.91 -2.52 -5.80
C SER A 24 -4.70 -1.24 -6.07
N LEU A 25 -4.28 -0.47 -7.07
CA LEU A 25 -5.00 0.68 -7.61
C LEU A 25 -4.93 0.69 -9.15
N ARG A 26 -5.99 1.19 -9.78
CA ARG A 26 -6.05 1.34 -11.24
C ARG A 26 -5.50 2.69 -11.65
N LEU A 27 -4.65 2.73 -12.66
CA LEU A 27 -4.16 3.96 -13.26
C LEU A 27 -5.12 4.47 -14.34
N PRO A 28 -5.15 5.79 -14.60
CA PRO A 28 -5.91 6.35 -15.73
C PRO A 28 -5.51 5.78 -17.09
N SER A 29 -4.27 5.33 -17.24
CA SER A 29 -3.78 4.66 -18.45
C SER A 29 -4.33 3.25 -18.65
N GLY A 30 -5.10 2.71 -17.70
CA GLY A 30 -5.60 1.34 -17.69
C GLY A 30 -4.68 0.33 -16.98
N GLY A 31 -3.44 0.73 -16.64
CA GLY A 31 -2.49 -0.11 -15.89
C GLY A 31 -2.90 -0.35 -14.44
N GLU A 32 -2.28 -1.34 -13.79
CA GLU A 32 -2.47 -1.64 -12.36
C GLU A 32 -1.16 -1.46 -11.59
N ILE A 33 -1.24 -0.87 -10.40
CA ILE A 33 -0.12 -0.84 -9.45
C ILE A 33 -0.52 -1.60 -8.19
N GLY A 34 0.32 -2.57 -7.80
CA GLY A 34 0.27 -3.22 -6.50
C GLY A 34 1.02 -2.42 -5.44
N LEU A 35 0.46 -2.34 -4.24
CA LEU A 35 1.11 -1.81 -3.05
C LEU A 35 1.11 -2.88 -1.97
N TYR A 36 2.23 -3.01 -1.26
CA TYR A 36 2.31 -3.92 -0.13
C TYR A 36 2.99 -3.27 1.08
N GLN A 37 2.53 -3.66 2.26
CA GLN A 37 3.15 -3.36 3.55
C GLN A 37 3.63 -4.69 4.13
N PRO A 38 4.94 -4.90 4.31
CA PRO A 38 5.45 -6.11 4.93
C PRO A 38 4.95 -6.29 6.38
N ALA A 39 4.74 -7.53 6.80
CA ALA A 39 4.46 -7.87 8.21
C ALA A 39 5.72 -7.94 9.09
N HIS A 40 6.92 -7.83 8.51
CA HIS A 40 8.14 -7.89 9.31
C HIS A 40 8.26 -6.66 10.22
N PRO A 41 8.78 -6.82 11.46
CA PRO A 41 9.05 -5.69 12.33
C PRO A 41 10.00 -4.71 11.66
N THR A 42 9.62 -3.43 11.63
CA THR A 42 10.54 -2.38 11.19
C THR A 42 11.74 -2.36 12.14
N MET A 43 12.95 -2.32 11.58
CA MET A 43 14.15 -2.20 12.41
C MET A 43 14.08 -0.93 13.25
N THR A 44 13.99 -1.09 14.58
CA THR A 44 13.92 0.01 15.54
C THR A 44 15.21 0.83 15.47
N GLY A 45 15.17 1.98 14.80
CA GLY A 45 16.32 2.89 14.61
C GLY A 45 16.44 3.46 13.20
N ALA A 46 15.84 2.82 12.20
CA ALA A 46 15.71 3.38 10.85
C ALA A 46 14.50 4.33 10.80
N ARG A 47 14.60 5.49 11.46
CA ARG A 47 13.62 6.56 11.23
C ARG A 47 13.97 7.20 9.89
N SER A 48 13.11 7.01 8.88
CA SER A 48 13.12 7.88 7.70
C SER A 48 12.90 9.33 8.18
N PRO A 49 13.63 10.32 7.63
CA PRO A 49 13.44 11.72 7.98
C PRO A 49 12.00 12.19 7.77
#